data_AF-A0A0L8I346-F1
#
_entry.id   AF-A0A0L8I346-F1
#
_cell.length_a   1.000
_cell.length_b   1.000
_cell.length_c   1.000
_cell.angle_alpha   90.00
_cell.angle_beta   90.00
_cell.angle_gamma   90.00
#
_symmetry.space_group_name_H-M   'P 1'
#
loop_
_entity.id
_entity.type
_entity.pdbx_description
1 polymer ?
#
loop_
_entity_poly.entity_id
_entity_poly.type
_entity_poly.pdbx_seq_one_letter_code
_entity_poly.pdbx_strand_id
1 'polypeptide(L)'
;TTHTETIETLLKQCGGFGPYQKKIVSLLVLFFLLSPLQTMSMAFIGAKVPFSCTPPNFNSSLVPRNFSIKTFKNLLSPEDDRCSVYEINMDGDYYQIPTKNSTRMQCSQNREFYTEDISTVVSEFNLVCERRWLKSCSKSVFFAGRLFGAFVFGILADSVSVLFFSVIELVSTKYRSPLNFSLHIMYALGVMLLVGIAYALPSWRHLECAICVPFVVYIFTWKLLPESPRWLIGRERYAEAGILLKEIAKANGKDPDIISEQFESLIIETKEKREKKKAEKTYTCIDLIKKPYLAFISFNVWFNWFANSMLYYGVALNAVDMAGDPYINFLIMAVVEIPACLVCMWFFHCFGHRKPISFFMVFGGINCIISNFIGKGSVWIPLLFAVLGKFGATAAYGGIYLVSAEVFPTVA
;
A
#
# COMPACT_ATOMS: atom_id res chain seq x y z
N THR A 1 6.75 -31.60 1.55
CA THR A 1 7.50 -31.24 2.77
C THR A 1 8.98 -31.52 2.63
N THR A 2 9.42 -32.70 2.17
CA THR A 2 10.86 -33.02 2.06
C THR A 2 11.68 -32.14 1.09
N HIS A 3 11.18 -31.79 -0.12
CA HIS A 3 11.93 -30.92 -1.05
C HIS A 3 12.25 -29.52 -0.51
N THR A 4 11.37 -28.97 0.32
CA THR A 4 11.50 -27.60 0.85
C THR A 4 12.58 -27.53 1.92
N GLU A 5 12.71 -28.58 2.73
CA GLU A 5 13.72 -28.72 3.79
C GLU A 5 15.13 -28.93 3.23
N THR A 6 15.27 -29.67 2.13
CA THR A 6 16.59 -29.90 1.52
C THR A 6 17.13 -28.68 0.78
N ILE A 7 16.28 -27.91 0.08
CA ILE A 7 16.70 -26.62 -0.51
C ILE A 7 17.08 -25.62 0.58
N GLU A 8 16.36 -25.62 1.71
CA GLU A 8 16.71 -24.77 2.84
C GLU A 8 18.08 -25.13 3.44
N THR A 9 18.40 -26.42 3.49
CA THR A 9 19.71 -26.91 3.96
C THR A 9 20.84 -26.44 3.03
N LEU A 10 20.64 -26.55 1.72
CA LEU A 10 21.57 -25.98 0.71
C LEU A 10 21.78 -24.48 0.91
N LEU A 11 20.70 -23.70 1.05
CA LEU A 11 20.80 -22.25 1.23
C LEU A 11 21.51 -21.86 2.53
N LYS A 12 21.35 -22.66 3.60
CA LYS A 12 22.12 -22.50 4.85
C LYS A 12 23.61 -22.76 4.61
N GLN A 13 23.96 -23.81 3.86
CA GLN A 13 25.34 -24.15 3.52
C GLN A 13 25.99 -23.12 2.58
N CYS A 14 25.22 -22.52 1.67
CA CYS A 14 25.63 -21.39 0.82
C CYS A 14 25.94 -20.11 1.63
N GLY A 15 25.77 -20.09 2.95
CA GLY A 15 26.07 -18.94 3.82
C GLY A 15 24.84 -18.21 4.37
N GLY A 16 23.62 -18.61 4.01
CA GLY A 16 22.36 -18.11 4.57
C GLY A 16 22.01 -16.65 4.21
N PHE A 17 22.81 -15.69 4.67
CA PHE A 17 22.69 -14.25 4.41
C PHE A 17 24.07 -13.61 4.17
N GLY A 18 24.71 -14.02 3.07
CA GLY A 18 26.04 -13.56 2.69
C GLY A 18 26.04 -12.28 1.83
N PRO A 19 27.22 -11.85 1.33
CA PRO A 19 27.38 -10.67 0.48
C PRO A 19 26.47 -10.66 -0.76
N TYR A 20 26.24 -11.81 -1.39
CA TYR A 20 25.36 -11.92 -2.56
C TYR A 20 23.92 -11.55 -2.21
N GLN A 21 23.37 -12.15 -1.15
CA GLN A 21 22.03 -11.84 -0.67
C GLN A 21 21.92 -10.37 -0.24
N LYS A 22 22.94 -9.81 0.42
CA LYS A 22 22.97 -8.39 0.80
C LYS A 22 22.93 -7.45 -0.41
N LYS A 23 23.63 -7.78 -1.49
CA LYS A 23 23.61 -7.01 -2.75
C LYS A 23 22.22 -7.04 -3.41
N ILE A 24 21.55 -8.18 -3.42
CA ILE A 24 20.19 -8.28 -3.96
C ILE A 24 19.20 -7.51 -3.08
N VAL A 25 19.30 -7.67 -1.76
CA VAL A 25 18.45 -6.95 -0.81
C VAL A 25 18.65 -5.44 -0.95
N SER A 26 19.88 -4.93 -1.13
CA SER A 26 20.11 -3.48 -1.29
C SER A 26 19.47 -2.90 -2.55
N LEU A 27 19.52 -3.63 -3.68
CA LEU A 27 18.81 -3.23 -4.91
C LEU A 27 17.29 -3.15 -4.70
N LEU A 28 16.76 -4.02 -3.85
CA LEU A 28 15.33 -4.09 -3.57
C LEU A 28 14.86 -3.15 -2.48
N VAL A 29 15.74 -2.72 -1.58
CA VAL A 29 15.44 -1.62 -0.65
C VAL A 29 15.01 -0.39 -1.43
N LEU A 30 15.69 -0.08 -2.54
CA LEU A 30 15.28 1.02 -3.43
C LEU A 30 13.87 0.77 -3.98
N PHE A 31 13.55 -0.45 -4.43
CA PHE A 31 12.21 -0.83 -4.91
C PHE A 31 11.13 -0.61 -3.86
N PHE A 32 11.36 -1.08 -2.63
CA PHE A 32 10.42 -0.89 -1.53
C PHE A 32 10.28 0.59 -1.14
N LEU A 33 11.34 1.39 -1.26
CA LEU A 33 11.31 2.82 -1.01
C LEU A 33 10.51 3.58 -2.09
N LEU A 34 10.61 3.20 -3.37
CA LEU A 34 9.97 3.92 -4.48
C LEU A 34 8.54 3.43 -4.77
N SER A 35 8.23 2.14 -4.59
CA SER A 35 6.89 1.55 -4.73
C SER A 35 5.74 2.36 -4.08
N PRO A 36 5.85 2.82 -2.81
CA PRO A 36 4.79 3.57 -2.15
C PRO A 36 4.47 4.91 -2.82
N LEU A 37 5.43 5.53 -3.51
CA LEU A 37 5.20 6.82 -4.16
C LEU A 37 4.07 6.68 -5.19
N GLN A 38 4.06 5.60 -5.96
CA GLN A 38 2.99 5.32 -6.93
C GLN A 38 1.71 4.87 -6.23
N THR A 39 1.77 3.89 -5.32
CA THR A 39 0.55 3.31 -4.71
C THR A 39 -0.22 4.29 -3.85
N MET A 40 0.46 5.20 -3.16
CA MET A 40 -0.13 6.15 -2.22
C MET A 40 -0.35 7.55 -2.83
N SER A 41 0.16 7.84 -4.03
CA SER A 41 0.00 9.14 -4.71
C SER A 41 -1.45 9.61 -4.78
N MET A 42 -2.38 8.67 -4.97
CA MET A 42 -3.83 8.93 -5.07
C MET A 42 -4.40 9.64 -3.83
N ALA A 43 -3.76 9.52 -2.66
CA ALA A 43 -4.16 10.26 -1.46
C ALA A 43 -4.06 11.77 -1.65
N PHE A 44 -3.01 12.24 -2.32
CA PHE A 44 -2.74 13.66 -2.57
C PHE A 44 -3.39 14.15 -3.87
N ILE A 45 -3.35 13.35 -4.94
CA ILE A 45 -3.99 13.68 -6.23
C ILE A 45 -5.50 13.89 -6.05
N GLY A 46 -6.13 13.06 -5.22
CA GLY A 46 -7.55 13.13 -4.88
C GLY A 46 -7.86 13.94 -3.62
N ALA A 47 -6.94 14.75 -3.09
CA ALA A 47 -7.14 15.49 -1.85
C ALA A 47 -8.33 16.46 -1.95
N LYS A 48 -9.09 16.60 -0.85
CA LYS A 48 -10.18 17.59 -0.79
C LYS A 48 -9.60 18.99 -0.62
N VAL A 49 -9.92 19.88 -1.55
CA VAL A 49 -9.53 21.30 -1.48
C VAL A 49 -10.68 22.10 -0.84
N PRO A 50 -10.39 23.06 0.06
CA PRO A 50 -11.39 24.00 0.53
C PRO A 50 -11.93 24.83 -0.64
N PHE A 51 -13.24 24.95 -0.73
CA PHE A 51 -13.92 25.74 -1.74
C PHE A 51 -14.97 26.62 -1.09
N SER A 52 -15.25 27.74 -1.73
CA SER A 52 -16.39 28.59 -1.44
C SER A 52 -17.38 28.52 -2.58
N CYS A 53 -18.63 28.74 -2.23
CA CYS A 53 -19.73 28.81 -3.16
C CYS A 53 -20.34 30.19 -3.10
N THR A 54 -20.68 30.74 -4.26
CA THR A 54 -21.41 32.00 -4.37
C THR A 54 -22.78 31.77 -5.02
N PRO A 55 -23.80 32.56 -4.63
CA PRO A 55 -25.07 32.52 -5.33
C PRO A 55 -24.93 33.13 -6.74
N PRO A 56 -25.85 32.78 -7.66
CA PRO A 56 -25.76 33.20 -9.07
C PRO A 56 -25.75 34.72 -9.27
N ASN A 57 -26.41 35.49 -8.39
CA ASN A 57 -26.52 36.95 -8.48
C ASN A 57 -25.55 37.70 -7.53
N PHE A 58 -24.42 37.09 -7.18
CA PHE A 58 -23.46 37.70 -6.28
C PHE A 58 -22.65 38.82 -6.96
N ASN A 59 -22.71 40.04 -6.41
CA ASN A 59 -21.90 41.18 -6.84
C ASN A 59 -20.92 41.58 -5.74
N SER A 60 -19.62 41.56 -6.06
CA SER A 60 -18.54 41.91 -5.13
C SER A 60 -18.63 43.34 -4.59
N SER A 61 -19.27 44.26 -5.32
CA SER A 61 -19.40 45.67 -4.95
C SER A 61 -20.40 45.90 -3.81
N LEU A 62 -21.31 44.95 -3.57
CA LEU A 62 -22.36 45.02 -2.54
C LEU A 62 -21.94 44.36 -1.22
N VAL A 63 -20.69 43.90 -1.14
CA VAL A 63 -20.12 43.36 0.11
C VAL A 63 -19.90 44.51 1.10
N PRO A 64 -20.34 44.37 2.37
CA PRO A 64 -20.10 45.39 3.39
C PRO A 64 -18.61 45.72 3.51
N ARG A 65 -18.26 47.01 3.52
CA ARG A 65 -16.85 47.50 3.54
C ARG A 65 -16.03 47.01 4.74
N ASN A 66 -16.69 46.57 5.81
CA ASN A 66 -16.06 46.01 7.00
C ASN A 66 -15.46 44.61 6.78
N PHE A 67 -15.83 43.91 5.70
CA PHE A 67 -15.38 42.55 5.42
C PHE A 67 -14.59 42.45 4.12
N SER A 68 -13.59 41.57 4.11
CA SER A 68 -12.97 41.14 2.85
C SER A 68 -13.92 40.23 2.09
N ILE A 69 -13.84 40.25 0.76
CA ILE A 69 -14.66 39.39 -0.11
C ILE A 69 -14.47 37.90 0.24
N LYS A 70 -13.24 37.46 0.53
CA LYS A 70 -12.92 36.07 0.93
C LYS A 70 -13.59 35.69 2.25
N THR A 71 -13.56 36.60 3.24
CA THR A 71 -14.23 36.39 4.53
C THR A 71 -15.74 36.30 4.35
N PHE A 72 -16.33 37.18 3.54
CA PHE A 72 -17.77 37.18 3.29
C PHE A 72 -18.24 35.93 2.54
N LYS A 73 -17.49 35.47 1.52
CA LYS A 73 -17.74 34.20 0.81
C LYS A 73 -17.70 32.98 1.74
N ASN A 74 -16.81 32.98 2.74
CA ASN A 74 -16.79 31.92 3.74
C ASN A 74 -18.00 31.97 4.67
N LEU A 75 -18.49 33.16 5.05
CA LEU A 75 -19.70 33.32 5.87
C LEU A 75 -20.97 32.86 5.15
N LEU A 76 -21.00 32.96 3.81
CA LEU A 76 -22.10 32.49 2.98
C LEU A 76 -22.21 30.96 2.91
N SER A 77 -21.13 30.25 3.20
CA SER A 77 -21.09 28.78 3.18
C SER A 77 -21.28 28.25 4.61
N PRO A 78 -22.36 27.51 4.91
CA PRO A 78 -22.58 26.93 6.23
C PRO A 78 -21.43 26.01 6.67
N GLU A 79 -21.05 26.09 7.94
CA GLU A 79 -20.01 25.22 8.51
C GLU A 79 -20.42 23.73 8.51
N ASP A 80 -21.72 23.47 8.71
CA ASP A 80 -22.27 22.10 8.74
C ASP A 80 -22.35 21.45 7.34
N ASP A 81 -22.59 22.27 6.31
CA ASP A 81 -22.75 21.80 4.93
C ASP A 81 -22.23 22.83 3.91
N ARG A 82 -20.98 22.66 3.49
CA ARG A 82 -20.32 23.49 2.46
C ARG A 82 -20.89 23.31 1.04
N CYS A 83 -21.88 22.44 0.85
CA CYS A 83 -22.56 22.26 -0.44
C CYS A 83 -23.85 23.08 -0.57
N SER A 84 -24.27 23.72 0.51
CA SER A 84 -25.30 24.75 0.49
C SER A 84 -24.70 26.14 0.64
N VAL A 85 -25.45 27.15 0.22
CA VAL A 85 -25.12 28.57 0.38
C VAL A 85 -26.35 29.25 0.97
N TYR A 86 -26.13 30.19 1.88
CA TYR A 86 -27.21 31.03 2.39
C TYR A 86 -27.73 31.96 1.29
N GLU A 87 -29.05 32.03 1.17
CA GLU A 87 -29.70 33.02 0.32
C GLU A 87 -29.37 34.43 0.84
N ILE A 88 -29.00 35.31 -0.08
CA ILE A 88 -28.54 36.65 0.27
C ILE A 88 -29.71 37.62 0.15
N ASN A 89 -30.05 38.27 1.26
CA ASN A 89 -30.97 39.39 1.29
C ASN A 89 -30.17 40.71 1.29
N MET A 90 -30.75 41.76 0.70
CA MET A 90 -30.17 43.10 0.74
C MET A 90 -30.71 43.87 1.95
N ASP A 91 -29.84 44.65 2.59
CA ASP A 91 -30.20 45.63 3.62
C ASP A 91 -29.68 47.01 3.16
N GLY A 92 -30.56 47.77 2.50
CA GLY A 92 -30.17 48.98 1.77
C GLY A 92 -29.27 48.66 0.56
N ASP A 93 -28.11 49.32 0.48
CA ASP A 93 -27.14 49.17 -0.63
C ASP A 93 -26.17 47.99 -0.46
N TYR A 94 -26.21 47.26 0.67
CA TYR A 94 -25.26 46.18 0.97
C TYR A 94 -25.95 44.86 1.31
N TYR A 95 -25.22 43.75 1.21
CA TYR A 95 -25.72 42.44 1.60
C TYR A 95 -25.81 42.25 3.12
N GLN A 96 -26.91 41.66 3.57
CA GLN A 96 -27.10 41.28 4.96
C GLN A 96 -26.23 40.06 5.31
N ILE A 97 -25.69 40.05 6.54
CA ILE A 97 -24.93 38.90 7.06
C ILE A 97 -25.93 37.75 7.31
N PRO A 98 -25.73 36.57 6.71
CA PRO A 98 -26.64 35.45 6.91
C PRO A 98 -26.57 34.93 8.35
N THR A 99 -27.71 34.47 8.87
CA THR A 99 -27.81 33.83 10.19
C THR A 99 -28.11 32.35 10.03
N LYS A 100 -27.96 31.54 11.09
CA LYS A 100 -28.19 30.08 11.03
C LYS A 100 -29.59 29.69 10.54
N ASN A 101 -30.58 30.58 10.69
CA ASN A 101 -31.98 30.40 10.29
C ASN A 101 -32.28 30.86 8.85
N SER A 102 -31.30 31.45 8.14
CA SER A 102 -31.49 31.89 6.76
C SER A 102 -31.76 30.70 5.82
N THR A 103 -32.56 30.96 4.78
CA THR A 103 -32.86 29.99 3.72
C THR A 103 -31.58 29.55 3.01
N ARG A 104 -31.54 28.28 2.61
CA ARG A 104 -30.36 27.65 2.00
C ARG A 104 -30.69 27.24 0.57
N MET A 105 -29.76 27.50 -0.34
CA MET A 105 -29.80 27.02 -1.71
C MET A 105 -28.64 26.08 -2.01
N GLN A 106 -28.82 25.18 -2.98
CA GLN A 106 -27.75 24.28 -3.43
C GLN A 106 -26.76 25.02 -4.34
N CYS A 107 -25.48 24.79 -4.10
CA CYS A 107 -24.41 25.38 -4.90
C CYS A 107 -24.13 24.54 -6.16
N SER A 108 -24.65 24.94 -7.32
CA SER A 108 -24.49 24.21 -8.59
C SER A 108 -23.43 24.80 -9.53
N GLN A 109 -23.34 26.13 -9.68
CA GLN A 109 -22.60 26.76 -10.78
C GLN A 109 -21.36 27.59 -10.37
N ASN A 110 -21.44 28.42 -9.32
CA ASN A 110 -20.36 29.37 -8.98
C ASN A 110 -19.49 28.89 -7.80
N ARG A 111 -18.65 27.88 -8.06
CA ARG A 111 -17.70 27.30 -7.09
C ARG A 111 -16.31 27.85 -7.31
N GLU A 112 -15.71 28.43 -6.27
CA GLU A 112 -14.32 28.90 -6.28
C GLU A 112 -13.49 28.10 -5.28
N PHE A 113 -12.47 27.41 -5.77
CA PHE A 113 -11.54 26.66 -4.93
C PHE A 113 -10.45 27.57 -4.41
N TYR A 114 -10.22 27.55 -3.09
CA TYR A 114 -9.08 28.23 -2.50
C TYR A 114 -7.83 27.39 -2.77
N THR A 115 -7.23 27.67 -3.92
CA THR A 115 -5.98 27.07 -4.37
C THR A 115 -4.90 28.12 -4.21
N GLU A 116 -4.30 28.20 -3.01
CA GLU A 116 -3.06 28.96 -2.81
C GLU A 116 -1.89 28.15 -3.43
N ASP A 117 -1.98 27.89 -4.74
CA ASP A 117 -1.05 27.13 -5.60
C ASP A 117 -1.21 25.59 -5.67
N ILE A 118 -2.16 24.99 -4.96
CA ILE A 118 -2.40 23.54 -5.01
C ILE A 118 -3.42 23.19 -6.10
N SER A 119 -3.01 22.45 -7.13
CA SER A 119 -3.94 21.89 -8.13
C SER A 119 -4.16 20.40 -7.85
N THR A 120 -5.42 19.99 -7.67
CA THR A 120 -5.82 18.58 -7.54
C THR A 120 -6.84 18.19 -8.60
N VAL A 121 -7.03 16.88 -8.81
CA VAL A 121 -8.09 16.35 -9.69
C VAL A 121 -9.47 16.81 -9.20
N VAL A 122 -9.64 17.01 -7.89
CA VAL A 122 -10.90 17.49 -7.31
C VAL A 122 -11.18 18.95 -7.67
N SER A 123 -10.17 19.82 -7.62
CA SER A 123 -10.33 21.24 -7.99
C SER A 123 -10.48 21.44 -9.49
N GLU A 124 -9.79 20.66 -10.31
CA GLU A 124 -9.79 20.80 -11.78
C GLU A 124 -11.08 20.29 -12.41
N PHE A 125 -11.59 19.12 -11.97
CA PHE A 125 -12.82 18.54 -12.50
C PHE A 125 -14.08 18.86 -11.68
N ASN A 126 -13.95 19.72 -10.67
CA ASN A 126 -15.04 20.15 -9.77
C ASN A 126 -15.81 18.94 -9.18
N LEU A 127 -15.09 18.00 -8.55
CA LEU A 127 -15.62 16.73 -8.05
C LEU A 127 -16.26 16.84 -6.65
N VAL A 128 -17.03 17.90 -6.42
CA VAL A 128 -17.62 18.21 -5.11
C VAL A 128 -19.15 18.18 -5.14
N CYS A 129 -19.77 18.02 -3.96
CA CYS A 129 -21.22 17.98 -3.75
C CYS A 129 -21.90 16.87 -4.56
N GLU A 130 -22.73 17.20 -5.55
CA GLU A 130 -23.41 16.24 -6.44
C GLU A 130 -22.44 15.24 -7.09
N ARG A 131 -21.21 15.70 -7.38
CA ARG A 131 -20.17 14.90 -8.05
C ARG A 131 -19.22 14.21 -7.08
N ARG A 132 -19.51 14.18 -5.77
CA ARG A 132 -18.64 13.57 -4.75
C ARG A 132 -18.38 12.09 -5.00
N TRP A 133 -19.33 11.35 -5.55
CA TRP A 133 -19.18 9.93 -5.87
C TRP A 133 -18.09 9.68 -6.93
N LEU A 134 -17.87 10.63 -7.86
CA LEU A 134 -16.81 10.54 -8.87
C LEU A 134 -15.40 10.53 -8.26
N LYS A 135 -15.20 11.17 -7.09
CA LYS A 135 -13.94 11.08 -6.35
C LYS A 135 -13.67 9.64 -5.91
N SER A 136 -14.67 8.95 -5.36
CA SER A 136 -14.56 7.54 -4.99
C SER A 136 -14.33 6.66 -6.22
N CYS A 137 -15.04 6.91 -7.32
CA CYS A 137 -14.83 6.20 -8.58
C CYS A 137 -13.42 6.41 -9.14
N SER A 138 -12.86 7.63 -9.03
CA SER A 138 -11.48 7.90 -9.45
C SER A 138 -10.47 7.05 -8.67
N LYS A 139 -10.64 6.91 -7.35
CA LYS A 139 -9.82 5.99 -6.53
C LYS A 139 -9.97 4.56 -7.03
N SER A 140 -11.20 4.09 -7.31
CA SER A 140 -11.44 2.73 -7.82
C SER A 140 -10.82 2.50 -9.21
N VAL A 141 -10.94 3.45 -10.13
CA VAL A 141 -10.34 3.37 -11.48
C VAL A 141 -8.82 3.34 -11.40
N PHE A 142 -8.22 4.10 -10.48
CA PHE A 142 -6.77 4.07 -10.24
C PHE A 142 -6.29 2.66 -9.83
N PHE A 143 -6.94 2.03 -8.85
CA PHE A 143 -6.57 0.67 -8.43
C PHE A 143 -6.93 -0.39 -9.48
N ALA A 144 -8.02 -0.22 -10.24
CA ALA A 144 -8.35 -1.10 -11.36
C ALA A 144 -7.30 -1.01 -12.49
N GLY A 145 -6.84 0.21 -12.80
CA GLY A 145 -5.74 0.45 -13.73
C GLY A 145 -4.44 -0.19 -13.25
N ARG A 146 -4.14 -0.10 -11.94
CA ARG A 146 -3.00 -0.80 -11.34
C ARG A 146 -3.13 -2.33 -11.46
N LEU A 147 -4.32 -2.89 -11.26
CA LEU A 147 -4.57 -4.32 -11.44
C LEU A 147 -4.36 -4.75 -12.89
N PHE A 148 -4.94 -4.01 -13.84
CA PHE A 148 -4.79 -4.28 -15.27
C PHE A 148 -3.33 -4.14 -15.71
N GLY A 149 -2.64 -3.09 -15.27
CA GLY A 149 -1.22 -2.89 -15.52
C GLY A 149 -0.38 -4.02 -14.95
N ALA A 150 -0.64 -4.45 -13.71
CA ALA A 150 0.03 -5.60 -13.11
C ALA A 150 -0.22 -6.90 -13.88
N PHE A 151 -1.41 -7.10 -14.46
CA PHE A 151 -1.71 -8.25 -15.29
C PHE A 151 -0.96 -8.20 -16.63
N VAL A 152 -1.07 -7.09 -17.36
CA VAL A 152 -0.44 -6.91 -18.68
C VAL A 152 1.08 -6.91 -18.57
N PHE A 153 1.63 -6.02 -17.74
CA PHE A 153 3.08 -5.93 -17.56
C PHE A 153 3.63 -7.11 -16.74
N GLY A 154 2.83 -7.75 -15.90
CA GLY A 154 3.27 -8.94 -15.15
C GLY A 154 3.38 -10.19 -16.00
N ILE A 155 2.56 -10.33 -17.06
CA ILE A 155 2.69 -11.37 -18.08
C ILE A 155 3.83 -11.03 -19.05
N LEU A 156 3.93 -9.77 -19.48
CA LEU A 156 5.06 -9.34 -20.32
C LEU A 156 6.40 -9.45 -19.58
N ALA A 157 6.37 -9.28 -18.26
CA ALA A 157 7.48 -9.52 -17.36
C ALA A 157 7.30 -10.87 -16.65
N ASP A 158 7.12 -11.96 -17.42
CA ASP A 158 7.04 -13.38 -16.99
C ASP A 158 8.15 -13.84 -16.00
N SER A 159 9.07 -12.95 -15.63
CA SER A 159 10.22 -13.13 -14.74
C SER A 159 10.30 -12.14 -13.55
N VAL A 160 9.49 -11.06 -13.49
CA VAL A 160 9.68 -9.95 -12.49
C VAL A 160 8.59 -9.88 -11.42
N SER A 161 7.47 -10.58 -11.59
CA SER A 161 6.26 -10.39 -10.78
C SER A 161 6.25 -11.01 -9.38
N VAL A 162 7.43 -11.27 -8.79
CA VAL A 162 7.54 -11.79 -7.42
C VAL A 162 8.82 -11.29 -6.71
N LEU A 163 9.30 -10.06 -6.96
CA LEU A 163 10.52 -9.52 -6.31
C LEU A 163 10.54 -9.73 -4.78
N PHE A 164 9.38 -9.57 -4.13
CA PHE A 164 9.23 -9.81 -2.70
C PHE A 164 9.46 -11.29 -2.32
N PHE A 165 8.78 -12.25 -2.97
CA PHE A 165 8.95 -13.66 -2.59
C PHE A 165 10.27 -14.25 -3.11
N SER A 166 10.80 -13.78 -4.24
CA SER A 166 12.12 -14.19 -4.74
C SER A 166 13.21 -13.94 -3.68
N VAL A 167 13.15 -12.82 -2.95
CA VAL A 167 14.09 -12.54 -1.85
C VAL A 167 13.88 -13.44 -0.65
N ILE A 168 12.63 -13.59 -0.21
CA ILE A 168 12.30 -14.43 0.94
C ILE A 168 12.71 -15.88 0.66
N GLU A 169 12.63 -16.32 -0.58
CA GLU A 169 13.03 -17.64 -1.03
C GLU A 169 14.55 -17.84 -1.18
N LEU A 170 15.29 -16.79 -1.55
CA LEU A 170 16.76 -16.79 -1.64
C LEU A 170 17.46 -16.81 -0.27
N VAL A 171 16.75 -16.40 0.77
CA VAL A 171 17.27 -16.29 2.13
C VAL A 171 16.78 -17.45 2.99
N SER A 172 17.62 -17.92 3.90
CA SER A 172 17.25 -18.98 4.84
C SER A 172 16.11 -18.54 5.79
N THR A 173 15.32 -19.50 6.24
CA THR A 173 14.14 -19.31 7.11
C THR A 173 14.39 -18.39 8.31
N LYS A 174 15.56 -18.50 8.94
CA LYS A 174 15.96 -17.70 10.11
C LYS A 174 15.89 -16.19 9.86
N TYR A 175 16.19 -15.73 8.65
CA TYR A 175 16.26 -14.30 8.33
C TYR A 175 15.01 -13.76 7.63
N ARG A 176 14.04 -14.63 7.30
CA ARG A 176 12.83 -14.22 6.54
C ARG A 176 11.97 -13.21 7.27
N SER A 177 11.65 -13.47 8.54
CA SER A 177 10.81 -12.57 9.34
C SER A 177 11.47 -11.20 9.56
N PRO A 178 12.73 -11.11 10.06
CA PRO A 178 13.44 -9.82 10.16
C PRO A 178 13.53 -9.05 8.84
N LEU A 179 13.81 -9.75 7.73
CA LEU A 179 13.92 -9.15 6.41
C LEU A 179 12.58 -8.60 5.92
N ASN A 180 11.50 -9.36 6.09
CA ASN A 180 10.13 -8.94 5.77
C ASN A 180 9.76 -7.62 6.48
N PHE A 181 9.95 -7.56 7.80
CA PHE A 181 9.64 -6.34 8.55
C PHE A 181 10.57 -5.18 8.19
N SER A 182 11.84 -5.45 7.88
CA SER A 182 12.78 -4.41 7.40
C SER A 182 12.34 -3.81 6.06
N LEU A 183 11.85 -4.63 5.12
CA LEU A 183 11.32 -4.16 3.83
C LEU A 183 10.04 -3.33 4.01
N HIS A 184 9.18 -3.69 4.97
CA HIS A 184 8.02 -2.88 5.33
C HIS A 184 8.40 -1.53 5.96
N ILE A 185 9.46 -1.46 6.77
CA ILE A 185 9.98 -0.18 7.27
C ILE A 185 10.49 0.69 6.10
N MET A 186 11.16 0.09 5.11
CA MET A 186 11.57 0.83 3.90
C MET A 186 10.38 1.36 3.10
N TYR A 187 9.30 0.58 3.02
CA TYR A 187 8.04 1.04 2.46
C TYR A 187 7.49 2.26 3.21
N ALA A 188 7.47 2.23 4.55
CA ALA A 188 7.04 3.37 5.37
C ALA A 188 7.88 4.62 5.12
N LEU A 189 9.21 4.48 5.01
CA LEU A 189 10.10 5.59 4.64
C LEU A 189 9.80 6.15 3.24
N GLY A 190 9.41 5.30 2.29
CA GLY A 190 8.96 5.72 0.98
C GLY A 190 7.64 6.49 1.02
N VAL A 191 6.69 6.08 1.86
CA VAL A 191 5.45 6.85 2.11
C VAL A 191 5.78 8.23 2.71
N MET A 192 6.74 8.31 3.65
CA MET A 192 7.19 9.60 4.20
C MET A 192 7.85 10.48 3.13
N LEU A 193 8.66 9.89 2.24
CA LEU A 193 9.26 10.59 1.11
C LEU A 193 8.17 11.15 0.17
N LEU A 194 7.12 10.39 -0.10
CA LEU A 194 5.98 10.87 -0.89
C LEU A 194 5.33 12.12 -0.28
N VAL A 195 5.17 12.18 1.05
CA VAL A 195 4.64 13.39 1.71
C VAL A 195 5.53 14.60 1.45
N GLY A 196 6.84 14.43 1.56
CA GLY A 196 7.81 15.49 1.27
C GLY A 196 7.75 15.98 -0.18
N ILE A 197 7.65 15.05 -1.14
CA ILE A 197 7.51 15.38 -2.57
C ILE A 197 6.17 16.08 -2.83
N ALA A 198 5.08 15.59 -2.25
CA ALA A 198 3.75 16.19 -2.39
C ALA A 198 3.68 17.61 -1.80
N TYR A 199 4.39 17.86 -0.71
CA TYR A 199 4.52 19.19 -0.13
C TYR A 199 5.34 20.14 -1.02
N ALA A 200 6.42 19.65 -1.64
CA ALA A 200 7.28 20.44 -2.51
C ALA A 200 6.69 20.68 -3.91
N LEU A 201 5.79 19.80 -4.39
CA LEU A 201 5.15 19.86 -5.71
C LEU A 201 3.63 19.97 -5.55
N PRO A 202 3.08 21.20 -5.43
CA PRO A 202 1.65 21.43 -5.20
C PRO A 202 0.75 21.00 -6.37
N SER A 203 1.32 20.82 -7.56
CA SER A 203 0.57 20.44 -8.75
C SER A 203 0.57 18.94 -8.96
N TRP A 204 -0.63 18.33 -9.01
CA TRP A 204 -0.80 16.88 -9.16
C TRP A 204 -0.10 16.30 -10.41
N ARG A 205 -0.01 17.05 -11.52
CA ARG A 205 0.69 16.62 -12.74
C ARG A 205 2.20 16.55 -12.55
N HIS A 206 2.78 17.58 -11.91
CA HIS A 206 4.21 17.60 -11.59
C HIS A 206 4.56 16.51 -10.57
N LEU A 207 3.67 16.27 -9.61
CA LEU A 207 3.77 15.19 -8.64
C LEU A 207 3.79 13.82 -9.35
N GLU A 208 2.85 13.54 -10.26
CA GLU A 208 2.86 12.29 -11.05
C GLU A 208 4.14 12.13 -11.87
N CYS A 209 4.59 13.17 -12.57
CA CYS A 209 5.84 13.13 -13.33
C CYS A 209 7.04 12.82 -12.42
N ALA A 210 7.17 13.52 -11.30
CA ALA A 210 8.26 13.32 -10.34
C ALA A 210 8.27 11.91 -9.73
N ILE A 211 7.09 11.32 -9.53
CA ILE A 211 6.94 9.96 -8.99
C ILE A 211 7.22 8.88 -10.07
N CYS A 212 6.98 9.16 -11.35
CA CYS A 212 7.24 8.22 -12.45
C CYS A 212 8.73 8.12 -12.83
N VAL A 213 9.47 9.23 -12.79
CA VAL A 213 10.88 9.27 -13.22
C VAL A 213 11.77 8.24 -12.51
N PRO A 214 11.72 8.08 -11.17
CA PRO A 214 12.54 7.09 -10.48
C PRO A 214 12.28 5.64 -10.91
N PHE A 215 11.09 5.33 -11.46
CA PHE A 215 10.76 3.97 -11.89
C PHE A 215 11.43 3.57 -13.20
N VAL A 216 11.86 4.54 -14.01
CA VAL A 216 12.62 4.28 -15.24
C VAL A 216 13.93 3.57 -14.91
N VAL A 217 14.54 3.86 -13.75
CA VAL A 217 15.74 3.16 -13.27
C VAL A 217 15.50 1.66 -13.14
N TYR A 218 14.29 1.21 -12.77
CA TYR A 218 13.99 -0.21 -12.61
C TYR A 218 13.96 -0.99 -13.92
N ILE A 219 13.61 -0.34 -15.02
CA ILE A 219 13.67 -0.94 -16.36
C ILE A 219 15.10 -1.41 -16.66
N PHE A 220 16.11 -0.74 -16.10
CA PHE A 220 17.51 -1.14 -16.27
C PHE A 220 17.98 -2.16 -15.24
N THR A 221 17.36 -2.23 -14.05
CA THR A 221 17.78 -3.18 -12.99
C THR A 221 17.22 -4.58 -13.13
N TRP A 222 16.26 -4.83 -14.02
CA TRP A 222 15.60 -6.15 -14.15
C TRP A 222 16.58 -7.31 -14.42
N LYS A 223 17.65 -7.09 -15.18
CA LYS A 223 18.68 -8.11 -15.46
C LYS A 223 19.54 -8.48 -14.24
N LEU A 224 19.54 -7.67 -13.18
CA LEU A 224 20.36 -7.92 -11.98
C LEU A 224 19.67 -8.86 -10.99
N LEU A 225 18.37 -9.13 -11.19
CA LEU A 225 17.58 -9.95 -10.28
C LEU A 225 17.56 -11.40 -10.76
N PRO A 226 18.16 -12.34 -9.99
CA PRO A 226 18.09 -13.74 -10.35
C PRO A 226 16.68 -14.30 -10.09
N GLU A 227 16.30 -15.31 -10.86
CA GLU A 227 15.10 -16.10 -10.60
C GLU A 227 15.24 -16.92 -9.31
N SER A 228 14.12 -17.28 -8.67
CA SER A 228 14.16 -18.08 -7.45
C SER A 228 14.69 -19.50 -7.72
N PRO A 229 15.67 -20.00 -6.94
CA PRO A 229 16.17 -21.37 -7.07
C PRO A 229 15.04 -22.41 -6.93
N ARG A 230 14.04 -22.14 -6.08
CA ARG A 230 12.91 -23.05 -5.85
C ARG A 230 12.02 -23.18 -7.09
N TRP A 231 11.78 -22.06 -7.76
CA TRP A 231 10.99 -22.02 -8.98
C TRP A 231 11.72 -22.71 -10.14
N LEU A 232 13.04 -22.47 -10.29
CA LEU A 232 13.87 -23.12 -11.31
C LEU A 232 13.86 -24.64 -11.16
N ILE A 233 14.04 -25.15 -9.93
CA ILE A 233 13.97 -26.58 -9.61
C ILE A 233 12.58 -27.13 -9.93
N GLY A 234 11.52 -26.38 -9.62
CA GLY A 234 10.15 -26.82 -9.89
C GLY A 234 9.85 -26.98 -11.38
N ARG A 235 10.38 -26.06 -12.20
CA ARG A 235 10.27 -26.05 -13.67
C ARG A 235 11.29 -26.94 -14.39
N GLU A 236 12.02 -27.79 -13.66
CA GLU A 236 13.04 -28.71 -14.21
C GLU A 236 14.24 -28.00 -14.89
N ARG A 237 14.42 -26.70 -14.64
CA ARG A 237 15.57 -25.91 -15.10
C ARG A 237 16.76 -26.11 -14.15
N TYR A 238 17.18 -27.37 -13.97
CA TYR A 238 18.22 -27.75 -13.01
C TYR A 238 19.59 -27.15 -13.32
N ALA A 239 19.96 -27.06 -14.60
CA ALA A 239 21.23 -26.49 -15.02
C ALA A 239 21.37 -25.02 -14.57
N GLU A 240 20.32 -24.23 -14.74
CA GLU A 240 20.28 -22.82 -14.35
C GLU A 240 20.27 -22.64 -12.83
N ALA A 241 19.51 -23.48 -12.12
CA ALA A 241 19.53 -23.50 -10.66
C ALA A 241 20.92 -23.84 -10.10
N GLY A 242 21.63 -24.78 -10.72
CA GLY A 242 22.99 -25.16 -10.32
C GLY A 242 23.99 -24.02 -10.53
N ILE A 243 23.94 -23.35 -11.69
CA ILE A 243 24.77 -22.17 -11.99
C ILE A 243 24.53 -21.07 -10.94
N LEU A 244 23.26 -20.76 -10.67
CA LEU A 244 22.88 -19.75 -9.69
C LEU A 244 23.39 -20.09 -8.28
N LEU A 245 23.23 -21.34 -7.82
CA LEU A 245 23.72 -21.77 -6.51
C LEU A 245 25.26 -21.71 -6.43
N LYS A 246 25.96 -22.05 -7.53
CA LYS A 246 27.42 -21.94 -7.62
C LYS A 246 27.89 -20.49 -7.53
N GLU A 247 27.19 -19.56 -8.17
CA GLU A 247 27.44 -18.12 -8.06
C GLU A 247 27.22 -17.60 -6.65
N ILE A 248 26.13 -18.00 -5.99
CA ILE A 248 25.83 -17.66 -4.60
C ILE A 248 26.94 -18.17 -3.67
N ALA A 249 27.36 -19.43 -3.84
CA ALA A 249 28.42 -20.06 -3.05
C ALA A 249 29.74 -19.29 -3.17
N LYS A 250 30.15 -19.00 -4.41
CA LYS A 250 31.39 -18.28 -4.72
C LYS A 250 31.37 -16.86 -4.14
N ALA A 251 30.28 -16.14 -4.31
CA ALA A 251 30.12 -14.78 -3.79
C ALA A 251 30.07 -14.74 -2.24
N ASN A 252 29.69 -15.84 -1.60
CA ASN A 252 29.67 -15.98 -0.15
C ASN A 252 30.94 -16.62 0.43
N GLY A 253 31.96 -16.87 -0.38
CA GLY A 253 33.23 -17.46 0.06
C GLY A 253 33.10 -18.92 0.50
N LYS A 254 32.13 -19.65 -0.05
CA LYS A 254 31.95 -21.10 0.18
C LYS A 254 32.48 -21.89 -1.01
N ASP A 255 32.91 -23.12 -0.74
CA ASP A 255 33.42 -24.02 -1.77
C ASP A 255 32.29 -24.37 -2.75
N PRO A 256 32.39 -23.94 -4.03
CA PRO A 256 31.33 -24.14 -5.00
C PRO A 256 31.14 -25.62 -5.39
N ASP A 257 32.18 -26.44 -5.25
CA ASP A 257 32.15 -27.82 -5.76
C ASP A 257 31.44 -28.75 -4.77
N ILE A 258 31.58 -28.53 -3.47
CA ILE A 258 30.79 -29.21 -2.40
C ILE A 258 29.29 -28.95 -2.59
N ILE A 259 28.92 -27.70 -2.93
CA ILE A 259 27.52 -27.33 -3.13
C ILE A 259 26.97 -27.91 -4.43
N SER A 260 27.81 -28.02 -5.46
CA SER A 260 27.44 -28.66 -6.73
C SER A 260 27.14 -30.16 -6.52
N GLU A 261 27.99 -30.88 -5.77
CA GLU A 261 27.78 -32.29 -5.45
C GLU A 261 26.49 -32.53 -4.63
N GLN A 262 26.26 -31.68 -3.62
CA GLN A 262 25.01 -31.73 -2.84
C GLN A 262 23.79 -31.43 -3.71
N PHE A 263 23.89 -30.46 -4.62
CA PHE A 263 22.81 -30.14 -5.54
C PHE A 263 22.52 -31.29 -6.51
N GLU A 264 23.56 -31.97 -7.02
CA GLU A 264 23.38 -33.18 -7.85
C GLU A 264 22.68 -34.31 -7.10
N SER A 265 23.06 -34.54 -5.84
CA SER A 265 22.37 -35.53 -4.99
C SER A 265 20.88 -35.21 -4.83
N LEU A 266 20.54 -33.92 -4.78
CA LEU A 266 19.15 -33.46 -4.68
C LEU A 266 18.38 -33.59 -5.98
N ILE A 267 19.03 -33.40 -7.12
CA ILE A 267 18.43 -33.67 -8.43
C ILE A 267 18.03 -35.14 -8.50
N ILE A 268 18.93 -36.06 -8.09
CA ILE A 268 18.67 -37.50 -8.11
C ILE A 268 17.49 -37.85 -7.21
N GLU A 269 17.49 -37.40 -5.96
CA GLU A 269 16.39 -37.65 -5.01
C GLU A 269 15.06 -37.08 -5.52
N THR A 270 15.09 -35.91 -6.17
CA THR A 270 13.91 -35.25 -6.74
C THR A 270 13.37 -35.98 -7.96
N LYS A 271 14.25 -36.45 -8.85
CA LYS A 271 13.87 -37.28 -9.99
C LYS A 271 13.27 -38.61 -9.53
N GLU A 272 13.90 -39.32 -8.58
CA GLU A 272 13.39 -40.59 -8.05
C GLU A 272 12.00 -40.44 -7.38
N LYS A 273 11.81 -39.38 -6.59
CA LYS A 273 10.52 -39.09 -5.96
C LYS A 273 9.43 -38.72 -6.98
N ARG A 274 9.77 -37.98 -8.04
CA ARG A 274 8.84 -37.64 -9.13
C ARG A 274 8.52 -38.87 -9.99
N GLU A 275 9.47 -39.75 -10.26
CA GLU A 275 9.23 -40.99 -10.99
C GLU A 275 8.32 -41.95 -10.22
N LYS A 276 8.47 -42.05 -8.90
CA LYS A 276 7.51 -42.75 -8.02
C LYS A 276 6.14 -42.07 -7.97
N LYS A 277 6.06 -40.79 -8.33
CA LYS A 277 4.84 -39.96 -8.37
C LYS A 277 4.30 -39.69 -9.78
N LYS A 278 4.74 -40.42 -10.82
CA LYS A 278 4.32 -40.22 -12.24
C LYS A 278 2.80 -40.29 -12.53
N ALA A 279 1.94 -40.37 -11.50
CA ALA A 279 0.49 -40.20 -11.58
C ALA A 279 -0.06 -38.89 -10.95
N GLU A 280 0.77 -38.01 -10.37
CA GLU A 280 0.28 -36.80 -9.68
C GLU A 280 0.07 -35.61 -10.63
N LYS A 281 -1.18 -35.14 -10.62
CA LYS A 281 -1.77 -34.08 -11.44
C LYS A 281 -1.04 -32.74 -11.31
N THR A 282 -0.98 -31.99 -12.42
CA THR A 282 -0.70 -30.55 -12.40
C THR A 282 -1.72 -29.86 -11.50
N TYR A 283 -1.26 -29.25 -10.41
CA TYR A 283 -2.12 -28.52 -9.50
C TYR A 283 -2.47 -27.16 -10.10
N THR A 284 -3.76 -26.93 -10.25
CA THR A 284 -4.35 -25.66 -10.70
C THR A 284 -4.93 -24.93 -9.49
N CYS A 285 -5.19 -23.61 -9.61
CA CYS A 285 -5.86 -22.85 -8.55
C CYS A 285 -7.21 -23.47 -8.13
N ILE A 286 -7.88 -24.20 -9.03
CA ILE A 286 -9.14 -24.88 -8.78
C ILE A 286 -8.96 -26.03 -7.77
N ASP A 287 -7.78 -26.66 -7.71
CA ASP A 287 -7.49 -27.76 -6.76
C ASP A 287 -7.47 -27.30 -5.30
N LEU A 288 -7.24 -26.01 -5.04
CA LEU A 288 -7.35 -25.42 -3.70
C LEU A 288 -8.78 -25.51 -3.16
N ILE A 289 -9.77 -25.47 -4.05
CA ILE A 289 -11.19 -25.45 -3.70
C ILE A 289 -11.78 -26.88 -3.66
N LYS A 290 -11.11 -27.85 -4.32
CA LYS A 290 -11.62 -29.24 -4.42
C LYS A 290 -11.69 -29.97 -3.08
N LYS A 291 -10.78 -29.69 -2.14
CA LYS A 291 -10.80 -30.31 -0.80
C LYS A 291 -11.41 -29.33 0.20
N PRO A 292 -12.44 -29.70 0.97
CA PRO A 292 -13.16 -28.77 1.84
C PRO A 292 -12.25 -28.13 2.90
N TYR A 293 -11.28 -28.89 3.44
CA TYR A 293 -10.29 -28.38 4.38
C TYR A 293 -9.35 -27.33 3.76
N LEU A 294 -8.83 -27.58 2.55
CA LEU A 294 -7.97 -26.63 1.84
C LEU A 294 -8.75 -25.40 1.37
N ALA A 295 -10.00 -25.59 0.95
CA ALA A 295 -10.90 -24.51 0.59
C ALA A 295 -11.13 -23.60 1.79
N PHE A 296 -11.42 -24.16 2.97
CA PHE A 296 -11.62 -23.39 4.19
C PHE A 296 -10.40 -22.54 4.57
N ILE A 297 -9.19 -23.13 4.51
CA ILE A 297 -7.95 -22.38 4.76
C ILE A 297 -7.77 -21.27 3.71
N SER A 298 -7.98 -21.59 2.43
CA SER A 298 -7.79 -20.64 1.33
C SER A 298 -8.74 -19.45 1.42
N PHE A 299 -10.03 -19.73 1.61
CA PHE A 299 -11.04 -18.69 1.82
C PHE A 299 -10.76 -17.84 3.06
N ASN A 300 -10.28 -18.44 4.15
CA ASN A 300 -9.90 -17.70 5.35
C ASN A 300 -8.74 -16.72 5.07
N VAL A 301 -7.69 -17.18 4.39
CA VAL A 301 -6.53 -16.33 4.04
C VAL A 301 -6.95 -15.24 3.04
N TRP A 302 -7.75 -15.55 2.03
CA TRP A 302 -8.26 -14.56 1.06
C TRP A 302 -9.15 -13.50 1.72
N PHE A 303 -10.04 -13.92 2.62
CA PHE A 303 -10.87 -12.99 3.38
C PHE A 303 -10.02 -12.09 4.28
N ASN A 304 -8.97 -12.64 4.90
CA ASN A 304 -8.06 -11.87 5.74
C ASN A 304 -7.29 -10.83 4.92
N TRP A 305 -6.78 -11.20 3.74
CA TRP A 305 -6.20 -10.27 2.76
C TRP A 305 -7.15 -9.15 2.37
N PHE A 306 -8.39 -9.51 2.03
CA PHE A 306 -9.42 -8.56 1.64
C PHE A 306 -9.74 -7.57 2.77
N ALA A 307 -10.05 -8.08 3.97
CA ALA A 307 -10.37 -7.27 5.13
C ALA A 307 -9.21 -6.33 5.52
N ASN A 308 -7.98 -6.84 5.52
CA ASN A 308 -6.81 -6.02 5.84
C ASN A 308 -6.58 -4.93 4.80
N SER A 309 -6.74 -5.26 3.52
CA SER A 309 -6.58 -4.31 2.42
C SER A 309 -7.58 -3.17 2.53
N MET A 310 -8.86 -3.51 2.78
CA MET A 310 -9.90 -2.52 2.99
C MET A 310 -9.59 -1.61 4.17
N LEU A 311 -9.13 -2.17 5.30
CA LEU A 311 -8.75 -1.38 6.47
C LEU A 311 -7.55 -0.47 6.20
N TYR A 312 -6.44 -1.02 5.69
CA TYR A 312 -5.20 -0.28 5.45
C TYR A 312 -5.37 0.85 4.43
N TYR A 313 -5.90 0.55 3.25
CA TYR A 313 -6.08 1.55 2.19
C TYR A 313 -7.25 2.49 2.52
N GLY A 314 -8.31 1.98 3.15
CA GLY A 314 -9.45 2.79 3.55
C GLY A 314 -9.09 3.87 4.55
N VAL A 315 -8.22 3.56 5.53
CA VAL A 315 -7.76 4.55 6.50
C VAL A 315 -6.69 5.46 5.85
N ALA A 316 -5.72 4.90 5.11
CA ALA A 316 -4.63 5.69 4.51
C ALA A 316 -5.14 6.73 3.47
N LEU A 317 -5.99 6.32 2.53
CA LEU A 317 -6.48 7.18 1.45
C LEU A 317 -7.49 8.24 1.91
N ASN A 318 -8.00 8.12 3.13
CA ASN A 318 -8.91 9.08 3.74
C ASN A 318 -8.24 9.91 4.84
N ALA A 319 -6.99 9.64 5.20
CA ALA A 319 -6.24 10.43 6.18
C ALA A 319 -6.08 11.90 5.74
N VAL A 320 -5.96 12.13 4.43
CA VAL A 320 -5.91 13.46 3.81
C VAL A 320 -7.26 14.20 3.87
N ASP A 321 -8.37 13.45 3.99
CA ASP A 321 -9.72 14.01 4.06
C ASP A 321 -10.16 14.31 5.51
N MET A 322 -9.35 13.91 6.51
CA MET A 322 -9.59 14.24 7.91
C MET A 322 -9.37 15.73 8.16
N ALA A 323 -10.00 16.27 9.21
CA ALA A 323 -9.78 17.65 9.61
C ALA A 323 -8.31 17.88 10.03
N GLY A 324 -7.83 19.12 9.91
CA GLY A 324 -6.43 19.47 10.17
C GLY A 324 -5.60 19.59 8.89
N ASP A 325 -4.29 19.59 9.04
CA ASP A 325 -3.37 19.65 7.90
C ASP A 325 -3.24 18.26 7.24
N PRO A 326 -3.50 18.15 5.93
CA PRO A 326 -3.48 16.86 5.23
C PRO A 326 -2.11 16.20 5.20
N TYR A 327 -1.03 16.98 5.10
CA TYR A 327 0.34 16.47 5.05
C TYR A 327 0.78 15.96 6.41
N ILE A 328 0.47 16.68 7.49
CA ILE A 328 0.75 16.24 8.86
C ILE A 328 -0.05 14.96 9.18
N ASN A 329 -1.34 14.94 8.87
CA ASN A 329 -2.19 13.77 9.10
C ASN A 329 -1.61 12.53 8.40
N PHE A 330 -1.26 12.66 7.12
CA PHE A 330 -0.70 11.54 6.36
C PHE A 330 0.72 11.15 6.83
N LEU A 331 1.54 12.11 7.26
CA LEU A 331 2.86 11.86 7.82
C LEU A 331 2.78 11.05 9.12
N ILE A 332 1.87 11.40 10.03
CA ILE A 332 1.65 10.63 11.27
C ILE A 332 1.25 9.18 10.94
N MET A 333 0.40 9.00 9.91
CA MET A 333 -0.01 7.68 9.43
C MET A 333 1.13 6.87 8.82
N ALA A 334 2.13 7.53 8.23
CA ALA A 334 3.33 6.88 7.71
C ALA A 334 4.30 6.52 8.83
N VAL A 335 4.53 7.45 9.77
CA VAL A 335 5.44 7.24 10.91
C VAL A 335 4.98 6.08 11.79
N VAL A 336 3.66 5.89 11.98
CA VAL A 336 3.13 4.80 12.81
C VAL A 336 3.40 3.41 12.23
N GLU A 337 3.71 3.30 10.94
CA GLU A 337 4.03 2.01 10.32
C GLU A 337 5.34 1.42 10.88
N ILE A 338 6.32 2.27 11.19
CA ILE A 338 7.64 1.85 11.72
C ILE A 338 7.51 1.13 13.08
N PRO A 339 6.91 1.73 14.13
CA PRO A 339 6.72 1.03 15.40
C PRO A 339 5.76 -0.15 15.25
N ALA A 340 4.76 -0.09 14.35
CA ALA A 340 3.88 -1.23 14.07
C ALA A 340 4.66 -2.45 13.59
N CYS A 341 5.61 -2.26 12.66
CA CYS A 341 6.47 -3.35 12.18
C CYS A 341 7.35 -3.94 13.29
N LEU A 342 7.96 -3.11 14.14
CA LEU A 342 8.83 -3.57 15.23
C LEU A 342 8.06 -4.34 16.30
N VAL A 343 6.91 -3.81 16.73
CA VAL A 343 6.03 -4.47 17.70
C VAL A 343 5.50 -5.78 17.12
N CYS A 344 5.07 -5.78 15.86
CA CYS A 344 4.58 -6.98 15.20
C CYS A 344 5.67 -8.07 15.13
N MET A 345 6.89 -7.70 14.75
CA MET A 345 8.03 -8.64 14.73
C MET A 345 8.26 -9.31 16.08
N TRP A 346 8.18 -8.55 17.17
CA TRP A 346 8.30 -9.08 18.53
C TRP A 346 7.14 -10.01 18.90
N PHE A 347 5.88 -9.61 18.61
CA PHE A 347 4.71 -10.44 18.86
C PHE A 347 4.76 -11.77 18.11
N PHE A 348 5.25 -11.77 16.86
CA PHE A 348 5.38 -12.96 16.03
C PHE A 348 6.41 -13.93 16.61
N HIS A 349 7.51 -13.41 17.14
CA HIS A 349 8.53 -14.21 17.81
C HIS A 349 8.01 -14.85 19.12
N CYS A 350 7.20 -14.12 19.89
CA CYS A 350 6.71 -14.59 21.19
C CYS A 350 5.47 -15.49 21.11
N PHE A 351 4.51 -15.18 20.23
CA PHE A 351 3.16 -15.79 20.24
C PHE A 351 2.84 -16.61 18.97
N GLY A 352 3.79 -16.75 18.05
CA GLY A 352 3.60 -17.36 16.74
C GLY A 352 2.76 -16.49 15.80
N HIS A 353 2.38 -17.02 14.63
CA HIS A 353 1.82 -16.19 13.56
C HIS A 353 0.31 -15.90 13.68
N ARG A 354 -0.50 -16.88 14.09
CA ARG A 354 -1.98 -16.78 13.99
C ARG A 354 -2.59 -15.81 15.01
N LYS A 355 -2.18 -15.91 16.28
CA LYS A 355 -2.78 -15.13 17.38
C LYS A 355 -2.53 -13.61 17.22
N PRO A 356 -1.31 -13.16 16.87
CA PRO A 356 -1.07 -11.73 16.66
C PRO A 356 -1.86 -11.14 15.49
N ILE A 357 -2.01 -11.85 14.37
CA ILE A 357 -2.79 -11.35 13.22
C ILE A 357 -4.24 -11.10 13.62
N SER A 358 -4.87 -12.06 14.30
CA SER A 358 -6.24 -11.90 14.79
C SER A 358 -6.36 -10.75 15.79
N PHE A 359 -5.40 -10.63 16.72
CA PHE A 359 -5.37 -9.53 17.69
C PHE A 359 -5.28 -8.16 17.02
N PHE A 360 -4.33 -7.95 16.10
CA PHE A 360 -4.14 -6.67 15.43
C PHE A 360 -5.28 -6.30 14.49
N MET A 361 -5.94 -7.28 13.87
CA MET A 361 -7.16 -7.06 13.08
C MET A 361 -8.32 -6.55 13.93
N VAL A 362 -8.60 -7.22 15.04
CA VAL A 362 -9.67 -6.82 15.96
C VAL A 362 -9.35 -5.46 16.58
N PHE A 363 -8.11 -5.27 17.02
CA PHE A 363 -7.63 -3.99 17.54
C PHE A 363 -7.79 -2.87 16.50
N GLY A 364 -7.35 -3.07 15.26
CA GLY A 364 -7.47 -2.09 14.20
C GLY A 364 -8.92 -1.73 13.88
N GLY A 365 -9.79 -2.74 13.77
CA GLY A 365 -11.21 -2.56 13.49
C GLY A 365 -11.95 -1.78 14.58
N ILE A 366 -11.75 -2.13 15.86
CA ILE A 366 -12.38 -1.43 17.00
C ILE A 366 -11.98 0.05 17.01
N ASN A 367 -10.68 0.35 16.85
CA ASN A 367 -10.21 1.73 16.85
C ASN A 367 -10.80 2.55 15.67
N CYS A 368 -10.92 1.97 14.48
CA CYS A 368 -11.56 2.64 13.35
C CYS A 368 -13.06 2.89 13.56
N ILE A 369 -13.77 1.97 14.22
CA ILE A 369 -15.19 2.19 14.57
C ILE A 369 -15.30 3.34 15.57
N ILE A 370 -14.51 3.31 16.64
CA ILE A 370 -14.50 4.36 17.67
C ILE A 370 -14.19 5.73 17.06
N SER A 371 -13.25 5.82 16.13
CA SER A 371 -12.89 7.06 15.43
C SER A 371 -14.09 7.77 14.78
N ASN A 372 -15.14 7.05 14.37
CA ASN A 372 -16.32 7.64 13.73
C ASN A 372 -17.36 8.17 14.71
N PHE A 373 -17.40 7.66 15.95
CA PHE A 373 -18.39 8.05 16.96
C PHE A 373 -17.94 9.21 17.85
N ILE A 374 -16.68 9.63 17.73
CA ILE A 374 -16.13 10.74 18.51
C ILE A 374 -16.59 12.07 17.89
N GLY A 375 -17.20 12.92 18.72
CA GLY A 375 -17.73 14.22 18.30
C GLY A 375 -16.65 15.14 17.71
N LYS A 376 -17.08 16.07 16.85
CA LYS A 376 -16.20 17.02 16.11
C LYS A 376 -15.50 18.08 16.99
N GLY A 377 -15.55 17.96 18.32
CA GLY A 377 -15.02 18.97 19.24
C GLY A 377 -13.49 19.09 19.24
N SER A 378 -12.76 18.00 18.92
CA SER A 378 -11.31 18.02 18.74
C SER A 378 -10.92 17.17 17.54
N VAL A 379 -10.08 17.73 16.67
CA VAL A 379 -9.56 17.07 15.46
C VAL A 379 -8.60 15.93 15.81
N TRP A 380 -7.88 16.06 16.92
CA TRP A 380 -6.80 15.15 17.32
C TRP A 380 -7.30 13.81 17.85
N ILE A 381 -8.48 13.76 18.45
CA ILE A 381 -8.99 12.54 19.07
C ILE A 381 -9.41 11.51 18.01
N PRO A 382 -10.26 11.85 17.00
CA PRO A 382 -10.55 10.93 15.91
C PRO A 382 -9.29 10.50 15.16
N LEU A 383 -8.36 11.43 14.92
CA LEU A 383 -7.08 11.13 14.27
C LEU A 383 -6.27 10.10 15.07
N LEU A 384 -6.18 10.22 16.39
CA LEU A 384 -5.46 9.26 17.25
C LEU A 384 -6.02 7.84 17.08
N PHE A 385 -7.34 7.68 17.12
CA PHE A 385 -7.98 6.37 16.92
C PHE A 385 -7.78 5.84 15.49
N ALA A 386 -7.81 6.70 14.47
CA ALA A 386 -7.47 6.30 13.12
C ALA A 386 -6.02 5.83 12.99
N VAL A 387 -5.07 6.49 13.67
CA VAL A 387 -3.64 6.12 13.73
C VAL A 387 -3.46 4.78 14.41
N LEU A 388 -4.18 4.51 15.52
CA LEU A 388 -4.19 3.18 16.16
C LEU A 388 -4.81 2.10 15.24
N GLY A 389 -5.85 2.46 14.49
CA GLY A 389 -6.44 1.61 13.46
C GLY A 389 -5.42 1.22 12.39
N LYS A 390 -4.68 2.22 11.88
CA LYS A 390 -3.60 2.07 10.90
C LYS A 390 -2.43 1.24 11.44
N PHE A 391 -2.07 1.41 12.71
CA PHE A 391 -1.07 0.58 13.40
C PHE A 391 -1.48 -0.90 13.36
N GLY A 392 -2.72 -1.22 13.75
CA GLY A 392 -3.25 -2.59 13.71
C GLY A 392 -3.24 -3.18 12.30
N ALA A 393 -3.69 -2.40 11.30
CA ALA A 393 -3.69 -2.83 9.90
C ALA A 393 -2.28 -3.14 9.37
N THR A 394 -1.31 -2.30 9.70
CA THR A 394 0.10 -2.47 9.28
C THR A 394 0.75 -3.69 9.92
N ALA A 395 0.52 -3.88 11.23
CA ALA A 395 0.98 -5.06 11.95
C ALA A 395 0.38 -6.35 11.34
N ALA A 396 -0.92 -6.36 11.06
CA ALA A 396 -1.57 -7.49 10.40
C ALA A 396 -0.99 -7.73 8.99
N TYR A 397 -0.69 -6.68 8.22
CA TYR A 397 -0.16 -6.77 6.86
C TYR A 397 1.17 -7.52 6.79
N GLY A 398 2.14 -7.14 7.63
CA GLY A 398 3.44 -7.81 7.68
C GLY A 398 3.32 -9.30 8.03
N GLY A 399 2.29 -9.65 8.82
CA GLY A 399 1.99 -11.02 9.20
C GLY A 399 1.39 -11.89 8.10
N ILE A 400 0.43 -11.35 7.37
CA ILE A 400 -0.31 -12.09 6.33
C ILE A 400 0.59 -12.48 5.17
N TYR A 401 1.52 -11.60 4.76
CA TYR A 401 2.52 -11.93 3.73
C TYR A 401 3.32 -13.18 4.09
N LEU A 402 3.77 -13.28 5.35
CA LEU A 402 4.55 -14.41 5.83
C LEU A 402 3.71 -15.70 5.92
N VAL A 403 2.50 -15.61 6.49
CA VAL A 403 1.58 -16.76 6.59
C VAL A 403 1.18 -17.28 5.20
N SER A 404 0.97 -16.38 4.24
CA SER A 404 0.62 -16.79 2.86
C SER A 404 1.76 -17.59 2.21
N ALA A 405 3.01 -17.16 2.40
CA ALA A 405 4.19 -17.88 1.90
C ALA A 405 4.41 -19.24 2.59
N GLU A 406 3.98 -19.39 3.84
CA GLU A 406 4.09 -20.65 4.59
C GLU A 406 2.93 -21.62 4.30
N VAL A 407 1.71 -21.12 4.12
CA VAL A 407 0.50 -21.92 3.87
C VAL A 407 0.43 -22.41 2.43
N PHE A 408 0.85 -21.59 1.46
CA PHE A 408 0.87 -21.93 0.04
C PHE A 408 2.31 -22.15 -0.43
N PRO A 409 2.90 -23.35 -0.21
CA PRO A 409 4.21 -23.65 -0.74
C PRO A 409 4.15 -23.60 -2.28
N THR A 410 5.22 -23.08 -2.90
CA THR A 410 5.40 -23.13 -4.36
C THR A 410 5.27 -24.57 -4.84
N VAL A 411 4.18 -24.85 -5.56
CA VAL A 411 3.95 -26.15 -6.16
C VAL A 411 4.79 -26.23 -7.43
N ALA A 412 5.74 -27.16 -7.42
CA ALA A 412 6.70 -27.42 -8.49
C ALA A 412 6.12 -28.30 -9.58
#